data_AF-A0A414CUY9-F1
#
_entry.id   AF-A0A414CUY9-F1
#
_cell.length_a   1.000
_cell.length_b   1.000
_cell.length_c   1.000
_cell.angle_alpha   90.00
_cell.angle_beta   90.00
_cell.angle_gamma   90.00
#
_symmetry.space_group_name_H-M   'P 1'
#
loop_
_entity.id
_entity.type
_entity.pdbx_description
1 polymer ?
#
loop_
_entity_poly.entity_id
_entity_poly.type
_entity_poly.pdbx_seq_one_letter_code
_entity_poly.pdbx_strand_id
1 'polypeptide(L)'
;MKRVFQVSEITTLCNELKTLLNGCKTHISNMKTYAEQADEALAEVPGEVRHYGAVYSVSELRSALKTEKIEDALTKLENCRVRACELIPAADTDYAAQTRELVGVTKNLQTLLEEMEQFLIHTPLTTDYSAFKKAFEEVQARWNKVTENAEKAVEKLMANIKGAETICHVFSKDPVNLSTGNFIYDRTDLEVGGREAFVFRRFYNAINDRSGVLGKDWNHNYEVHLEFTDGEAVLLREDGKEERFFWEKDRYLSLFASEGTLEKAEDGYTYRTREQKVYRFDREGMCLETETLLGGRVTFTYETEAPFRLVKAEKDTGEFFAFSYGADGMLERVEDHVGRCLSYQYQGGLLKEVTLPDGNTFRYGYTPQGKLEQVENPRGIVTVENFFDEEHRTTLQKFP
;
A
#
# COMPACT_ATOMS: atom_id res chain seq x y z
N MET A 1 -1.50 20.66 2.84
CA MET A 1 -2.14 19.34 2.87
C MET A 1 -3.25 19.40 3.91
N LYS A 2 -4.52 19.22 3.51
CA LYS A 2 -5.64 19.15 4.48
C LYS A 2 -5.54 17.80 5.18
N ARG A 3 -5.14 17.80 6.45
CA ARG A 3 -5.02 16.59 7.26
C ARG A 3 -6.39 15.92 7.38
N VAL A 4 -6.42 14.59 7.37
CA VAL A 4 -7.59 13.83 7.82
C VAL A 4 -7.76 13.97 9.35
N PHE A 5 -6.66 14.20 10.08
CA PHE A 5 -6.62 14.23 11.55
C PHE A 5 -6.01 15.54 12.11
N GLN A 6 -6.67 16.16 13.09
CA GLN A 6 -6.12 17.30 13.83
C GLN A 6 -5.37 16.86 15.08
N VAL A 7 -4.03 16.94 15.05
CA VAL A 7 -3.14 16.51 16.16
C VAL A 7 -3.51 17.18 17.49
N SER A 8 -3.85 18.47 17.47
CA SER A 8 -4.25 19.23 18.67
C SER A 8 -5.56 18.74 19.28
N GLU A 9 -6.55 18.40 18.45
CA GLU A 9 -7.83 17.87 18.91
C GLU A 9 -7.67 16.46 19.47
N ILE A 10 -6.91 15.60 18.79
CA ILE A 10 -6.64 14.23 19.25
C ILE A 10 -5.83 14.24 20.56
N THR A 11 -4.83 15.11 20.68
CA THR A 11 -4.04 15.24 21.91
C THR A 11 -4.91 15.64 23.09
N THR A 12 -5.78 16.64 22.89
CA THR A 12 -6.72 17.11 23.92
C THR A 12 -7.65 15.97 24.35
N LEU A 13 -8.27 15.28 23.37
CA LEU A 13 -9.20 14.18 23.63
C LEU A 13 -8.52 12.99 24.34
N CYS A 14 -7.30 12.62 23.94
CA CYS A 14 -6.53 11.58 24.61
C CYS A 14 -6.18 11.97 26.06
N ASN A 15 -5.82 13.24 26.31
CA ASN A 15 -5.52 13.71 27.66
C ASN A 15 -6.76 13.74 28.56
N GLU A 16 -7.91 14.16 28.02
CA GLU A 16 -9.20 14.14 28.73
C GLU A 16 -9.61 12.72 29.11
N LEU A 17 -9.57 11.80 28.14
CA LEU A 17 -9.87 10.38 28.37
C LEU A 17 -8.91 9.74 29.39
N LYS A 18 -7.61 10.07 29.32
CA LYS A 18 -6.61 9.59 30.29
C LYS A 18 -6.91 10.10 31.70
N THR A 19 -7.31 11.36 31.82
CA THR A 19 -7.71 11.96 33.10
C THR A 19 -8.93 11.25 33.68
N LEU A 20 -9.96 11.00 32.86
CA LEU A 20 -11.16 10.26 33.26
C LEU A 20 -10.83 8.83 33.72
N LEU A 21 -10.03 8.09 32.94
CA LEU A 21 -9.63 6.72 33.28
C LEU A 21 -8.81 6.65 34.57
N ASN A 22 -7.90 7.60 34.79
CA ASN A 22 -7.14 7.71 36.04
C ASN A 22 -8.04 8.07 37.24
N GLY A 23 -9.06 8.91 37.02
CA GLY A 23 -10.10 9.17 38.02
C GLY A 23 -10.85 7.88 38.39
N CYS A 24 -11.31 7.11 37.40
CA CYS A 24 -11.97 5.82 37.62
C CYS A 24 -11.06 4.83 38.36
N LYS A 25 -9.78 4.74 37.98
CA LYS A 25 -8.79 3.90 38.67
C LYS A 25 -8.64 4.30 40.14
N THR A 26 -8.57 5.60 40.43
CA THR A 26 -8.47 6.12 41.80
C THR A 26 -9.70 5.76 42.62
N HIS A 27 -10.91 5.93 42.05
CA HIS A 27 -12.15 5.52 42.71
C HIS A 27 -12.20 4.01 42.99
N ILE A 28 -11.76 3.18 42.05
CA ILE A 28 -11.69 1.72 42.22
C ILE A 28 -10.68 1.34 43.31
N SER A 29 -9.51 1.97 43.35
CA SER A 29 -8.53 1.75 44.42
C SER A 29 -9.09 2.13 45.80
N ASN A 30 -9.76 3.27 45.91
CA ASN A 30 -10.40 3.68 47.17
C ASN A 30 -11.49 2.67 47.58
N MET A 31 -12.30 2.20 46.63
CA MET A 31 -13.31 1.16 46.87
C MET A 31 -12.68 -0.17 47.31
N LYS A 32 -11.50 -0.54 46.80
CA LYS A 32 -10.77 -1.72 47.29
C LYS A 32 -10.31 -1.54 48.73
N THR A 33 -9.75 -0.39 49.06
CA THR A 33 -9.35 -0.10 50.45
C THR A 33 -10.54 -0.14 51.40
N TYR A 34 -11.70 0.38 51.00
CA TYR A 34 -12.92 0.25 51.81
C TYR A 34 -13.41 -1.19 51.94
N ALA A 35 -13.29 -2.00 50.89
CA ALA A 35 -13.63 -3.42 50.95
C ALA A 35 -12.67 -4.18 51.88
N GLU A 36 -11.36 -3.90 51.85
CA GLU A 36 -10.37 -4.48 52.76
C GLU A 36 -10.62 -4.08 54.22
N GLN A 37 -10.92 -2.81 54.48
CA GLN A 37 -11.32 -2.34 55.81
C GLN A 37 -12.61 -3.01 56.30
N ALA A 38 -13.57 -3.25 55.40
CA ALA A 38 -14.78 -3.97 55.73
C ALA A 38 -14.50 -5.45 56.05
N ASP A 39 -13.59 -6.10 55.32
CA ASP A 39 -13.12 -7.47 55.59
C ASP A 39 -12.42 -7.55 56.97
N GLU A 40 -11.52 -6.61 57.28
CA GLU A 40 -10.83 -6.53 58.57
C GLU A 40 -11.83 -6.34 59.72
N ALA A 41 -12.76 -5.39 59.58
CA ALA A 41 -13.81 -5.18 60.56
C ALA A 41 -14.71 -6.41 60.73
N LEU A 42 -15.03 -7.12 59.64
CA LEU A 42 -15.77 -8.38 59.71
C LEU A 42 -14.97 -9.48 60.41
N ALA A 43 -13.66 -9.52 60.23
CA ALA A 43 -12.77 -10.51 60.82
C ALA A 43 -12.69 -10.39 62.35
N GLU A 44 -12.86 -9.18 62.90
CA GLU A 44 -12.93 -8.92 64.34
C GLU A 44 -14.26 -9.34 64.98
N VAL A 45 -15.33 -9.53 64.19
CA VAL A 45 -16.63 -10.00 64.69
C VAL A 45 -16.55 -11.50 65.03
N PRO A 46 -16.91 -11.94 66.26
CA PRO A 46 -16.91 -13.35 66.63
C PRO A 46 -17.74 -14.21 65.67
N GLY A 47 -17.21 -15.39 65.33
CA GLY A 47 -17.79 -16.25 64.30
C GLY A 47 -19.23 -16.68 64.58
N GLU A 48 -19.65 -16.74 65.85
CA GLU A 48 -21.02 -17.16 66.22
C GLU A 48 -22.10 -16.12 65.88
N VAL A 49 -21.71 -14.85 65.66
CA VAL A 49 -22.64 -13.74 65.36
C VAL A 49 -22.37 -13.10 63.98
N ARG A 50 -21.42 -13.64 63.21
CA ARG A 50 -21.06 -13.12 61.89
C ARG A 50 -22.12 -13.52 60.86
N HIS A 51 -22.80 -12.53 60.29
CA HIS A 51 -23.87 -12.77 59.32
C HIS A 51 -23.31 -13.17 57.94
N TYR A 52 -23.70 -14.34 57.43
CA TYR A 52 -23.21 -14.91 56.17
C TYR A 52 -23.39 -13.99 54.96
N GLY A 53 -24.51 -13.25 54.88
CA GLY A 53 -24.77 -12.31 53.79
C GLY A 53 -23.78 -11.14 53.71
N ALA A 54 -23.18 -10.74 54.84
CA ALA A 54 -22.22 -9.64 54.88
C ALA A 54 -20.85 -10.09 54.33
N VAL A 55 -20.40 -11.30 54.70
CA VAL A 55 -19.18 -11.93 54.18
C VAL A 55 -19.26 -12.11 52.67
N TYR A 56 -20.42 -12.58 52.17
CA TYR A 56 -20.63 -12.79 50.73
C TYR A 56 -20.58 -11.47 49.95
N SER A 57 -21.24 -10.41 50.46
CA SER A 57 -21.31 -9.11 49.78
C SER A 57 -19.94 -8.42 49.64
N VAL A 58 -19.07 -8.52 50.65
CA VAL A 58 -17.71 -7.96 50.59
C VAL A 58 -16.83 -8.74 49.60
N SER A 59 -16.98 -10.07 49.57
CA SER A 59 -16.28 -10.94 48.60
C SER A 59 -16.69 -10.63 47.14
N GLU A 60 -17.99 -10.42 46.88
CA GLU A 60 -18.47 -10.03 45.54
C GLU A 60 -17.96 -8.64 45.14
N LEU A 61 -17.98 -7.66 46.05
CA LEU A 61 -17.44 -6.32 45.80
C LEU A 61 -15.97 -6.38 45.39
N ARG A 62 -15.15 -7.19 46.08
CA ARG A 62 -13.72 -7.37 45.74
C ARG A 62 -13.54 -7.98 44.35
N SER A 63 -14.36 -8.98 43.99
CA SER A 63 -14.31 -9.64 42.69
C SER A 63 -14.67 -8.69 41.53
N ALA A 64 -15.58 -7.74 41.78
CA ALA A 64 -16.03 -6.75 40.78
C ALA A 64 -15.00 -5.65 40.50
N LEU A 65 -14.08 -5.35 41.43
CA LEU A 65 -13.13 -4.22 41.36
C LEU A 65 -11.84 -4.52 40.54
N LYS A 66 -11.89 -5.41 39.54
CA LYS A 66 -10.71 -5.74 38.71
C LYS A 66 -10.29 -4.55 37.82
N THR A 67 -9.02 -4.15 37.88
CA THR A 67 -8.47 -2.97 37.20
C THR A 67 -7.78 -3.28 35.86
N GLU A 68 -7.62 -4.56 35.49
CA GLU A 68 -6.90 -5.00 34.28
C GLU A 68 -7.43 -4.34 33.00
N LYS A 69 -8.75 -4.24 32.85
CA LYS A 69 -9.37 -3.60 31.67
C LYS A 69 -9.06 -2.10 31.56
N ILE A 70 -8.79 -1.42 32.68
CA ILE A 70 -8.45 0.02 32.69
C ILE A 70 -6.99 0.22 32.31
N GLU A 71 -6.09 -0.66 32.77
CA GLU A 71 -4.67 -0.63 32.36
C GLU A 71 -4.52 -0.91 30.86
N ASP A 72 -5.26 -1.88 30.33
CA ASP A 72 -5.32 -2.15 28.89
C ASP A 72 -5.82 -0.94 28.09
N ALA A 73 -6.86 -0.25 28.60
CA ALA A 73 -7.40 0.94 27.97
C ALA A 73 -6.42 2.12 28.00
N LEU A 74 -5.74 2.37 29.12
CA LEU A 74 -4.70 3.40 29.25
C LEU A 74 -3.52 3.12 28.32
N THR A 75 -3.10 1.87 28.22
CA THR A 75 -2.01 1.44 27.32
C THR A 75 -2.41 1.65 25.86
N LYS A 76 -3.63 1.26 25.46
CA LYS A 76 -4.15 1.52 24.11
C LYS A 76 -4.24 3.01 23.80
N LEU A 77 -4.70 3.81 24.76
CA LEU A 77 -4.83 5.27 24.60
C LEU A 77 -3.46 5.95 24.43
N GLU A 78 -2.46 5.53 25.20
CA GLU A 78 -1.09 6.03 25.06
C GLU A 78 -0.48 5.65 23.70
N ASN A 79 -0.69 4.42 23.25
CA ASN A 79 -0.25 3.99 21.92
C ASN A 79 -0.92 4.79 20.78
N CYS A 80 -2.21 5.12 20.93
CA CYS A 80 -2.92 6.01 20.00
C CYS A 80 -2.33 7.42 20.01
N ARG A 81 -2.05 7.98 21.19
CA ARG A 81 -1.41 9.30 21.34
C ARG A 81 -0.05 9.33 20.65
N VAL A 82 0.81 8.34 20.91
CA VAL A 82 2.15 8.23 20.31
C VAL A 82 2.05 8.15 18.78
N ARG A 83 1.18 7.29 18.24
CA ARG A 83 0.99 7.18 16.79
C ARG A 83 0.52 8.50 16.16
N ALA A 84 -0.51 9.13 16.73
CA ALA A 84 -1.11 10.33 16.16
C ALA A 84 -0.27 11.59 16.33
N CYS A 85 0.49 11.69 17.43
CA CYS A 85 1.15 12.94 17.84
C CYS A 85 2.66 12.93 17.59
N GLU A 86 3.27 11.76 17.38
CA GLU A 86 4.72 11.63 17.20
C GLU A 86 5.03 11.02 15.83
N LEU A 87 4.46 9.85 15.52
CA LEU A 87 4.81 9.12 14.30
C LEU A 87 4.22 9.73 13.02
N ILE A 88 2.93 10.10 13.01
CA ILE A 88 2.30 10.74 11.84
C ILE A 88 2.96 12.10 11.53
N PRO A 89 3.18 13.01 12.51
CA PRO A 89 3.86 14.27 12.24
C PRO A 89 5.32 14.12 11.78
N ALA A 90 6.03 13.08 12.24
CA ALA A 90 7.38 12.77 11.74
C ALA A 90 7.35 12.36 10.26
N ALA A 91 6.46 11.43 9.89
CA ALA A 91 6.27 11.03 8.49
C ALA A 91 5.84 12.21 7.59
N ASP A 92 4.95 13.08 8.07
CA ASP A 92 4.56 14.32 7.38
C ASP A 92 5.74 15.27 7.20
N THR A 93 6.61 15.37 8.22
CA THR A 93 7.81 16.21 8.17
C THR A 93 8.79 15.71 7.13
N ASP A 94 8.95 14.39 7.04
CA ASP A 94 9.78 13.74 6.04
C ASP A 94 9.19 13.92 4.63
N TYR A 95 7.88 13.74 4.46
CA TYR A 95 7.19 14.00 3.19
C TYR A 95 7.30 15.48 2.76
N ALA A 96 7.14 16.41 3.70
CA ALA A 96 7.31 17.83 3.45
C ALA A 96 8.77 18.20 3.13
N ALA A 97 9.75 17.53 3.75
CA ALA A 97 11.16 17.68 3.42
C ALA A 97 11.46 17.23 1.99
N GLN A 98 10.94 16.07 1.59
CA GLN A 98 11.07 15.55 0.23
C GLN A 98 10.39 16.46 -0.80
N THR A 99 9.19 16.99 -0.47
CA THR A 99 8.50 17.96 -1.33
C THR A 99 9.29 19.27 -1.46
N ARG A 100 9.93 19.75 -0.39
CA ARG A 100 10.80 20.93 -0.44
C ARG A 100 12.07 20.69 -1.24
N GLU A 101 12.65 19.49 -1.12
CA GLU A 101 13.78 19.04 -1.93
C GLU A 101 13.44 19.11 -3.43
N LEU A 102 12.27 18.58 -3.81
CA LEU A 102 11.72 18.68 -5.17
C LEU A 102 11.59 20.11 -5.66
N VAL A 103 10.99 21.01 -4.87
CA VAL A 103 10.88 22.44 -5.22
C VAL A 103 12.26 23.07 -5.41
N GLY A 104 13.24 22.68 -4.58
CA GLY A 104 14.63 23.12 -4.71
C GLY A 104 15.25 22.64 -6.03
N VAL A 105 15.02 21.39 -6.40
CA VAL A 105 15.52 20.86 -7.67
C VAL A 105 14.83 21.51 -8.87
N THR A 106 13.51 21.71 -8.85
CA THR A 106 12.79 22.44 -9.91
C THR A 106 13.35 23.85 -10.11
N LYS A 107 13.68 24.56 -9.02
CA LYS A 107 14.34 25.87 -9.11
C LYS A 107 15.74 25.79 -9.72
N ASN A 108 16.53 24.80 -9.34
CA ASN A 108 17.86 24.60 -9.92
C ASN A 108 17.80 24.30 -11.42
N LEU A 109 16.81 23.53 -11.87
CA LEU A 109 16.56 23.27 -13.29
C LEU A 109 16.17 24.56 -14.04
N GLN A 110 15.33 25.41 -13.44
CA GLN A 110 14.99 26.72 -14.01
C GLN A 110 16.21 27.64 -14.15
N THR A 111 17.06 27.72 -13.12
CA THR A 111 18.30 28.51 -13.18
C THR A 111 19.24 27.99 -14.27
N LEU A 112 19.37 26.67 -14.45
CA LEU A 112 20.17 26.07 -15.52
C LEU A 112 19.63 26.38 -16.93
N LEU A 113 18.31 26.40 -17.09
CA LEU A 113 17.64 26.82 -18.33
C LEU A 113 17.95 28.28 -18.66
N GLU A 114 17.86 29.17 -17.67
CA GLU A 114 18.22 30.59 -17.80
C GLU A 114 19.73 30.76 -18.11
N GLU A 115 20.61 30.00 -17.45
CA GLU A 115 22.05 30.01 -17.72
C GLU A 115 22.38 29.53 -19.14
N MET A 116 21.68 28.51 -19.65
CA MET A 116 21.81 28.06 -21.04
C MET A 116 21.34 29.11 -22.03
N GLU A 117 20.22 29.80 -21.75
CA GLU A 117 19.74 30.90 -22.56
C GLU A 117 20.74 32.06 -22.58
N GLN A 118 21.28 32.45 -21.43
CA GLN A 118 22.32 33.48 -21.32
C GLN A 118 23.63 33.06 -22.00
N PHE A 119 24.02 31.79 -21.89
CA PHE A 119 25.19 31.24 -22.57
C PHE A 119 25.07 31.35 -24.10
N LEU A 120 23.89 31.03 -24.65
CA LEU A 120 23.61 31.15 -26.09
C LEU A 120 23.58 32.61 -26.57
N ILE A 121 23.19 33.55 -25.70
CA ILE A 121 23.22 34.99 -25.98
C ILE A 121 24.66 35.54 -25.98
N HIS A 122 25.49 35.13 -25.02
CA HIS A 122 26.82 35.72 -24.78
C HIS A 122 27.98 34.96 -25.46
N THR A 123 27.74 33.73 -25.90
CA THR A 123 28.72 32.89 -26.61
C THR A 123 28.16 32.54 -27.99
N PRO A 124 28.15 33.50 -28.94
CA PRO A 124 27.63 33.25 -30.27
C PRO A 124 28.41 32.13 -30.96
N LEU A 125 27.76 31.40 -31.86
CA LEU A 125 28.33 30.29 -32.65
C LEU A 125 29.57 30.67 -33.49
N THR A 126 29.95 31.94 -33.51
CA THR A 126 31.14 32.51 -34.14
C THR A 126 32.39 32.50 -33.25
N THR A 127 32.27 32.08 -31.99
CA THR A 127 33.38 31.98 -31.02
C THR A 127 34.31 30.83 -31.39
N ASP A 128 35.60 30.94 -31.05
CA ASP A 128 36.57 29.86 -31.28
C ASP A 128 36.05 28.52 -30.72
N TYR A 129 36.05 27.49 -31.57
CA TYR A 129 35.42 26.20 -31.30
C TYR A 129 35.97 25.53 -30.04
N SER A 130 37.26 25.69 -29.75
CA SER A 130 37.89 25.07 -28.58
C SER A 130 37.42 25.71 -27.27
N ALA A 131 37.21 27.03 -27.28
CA ALA A 131 36.67 27.78 -26.15
C ALA A 131 35.18 27.52 -25.95
N PHE A 132 34.40 27.46 -27.03
CA PHE A 132 32.97 27.12 -27.00
C PHE A 132 32.74 25.70 -26.44
N LYS A 133 33.49 24.72 -26.94
CA LYS A 133 33.38 23.32 -26.51
C LYS A 133 33.65 23.15 -25.02
N LYS A 134 34.69 23.79 -24.49
CA LYS A 134 35.03 23.72 -23.06
C LYS A 134 33.93 24.33 -22.17
N ALA A 135 33.39 25.48 -22.55
CA ALA A 135 32.31 26.12 -21.81
C ALA A 135 31.00 25.31 -21.86
N PHE A 136 30.70 24.67 -23.00
CA PHE A 136 29.55 23.78 -23.14
C PHE A 136 29.68 22.51 -22.29
N GLU A 137 30.86 21.88 -22.22
CA GLU A 137 31.12 20.70 -21.39
C GLU A 137 30.90 20.99 -19.89
N GLU A 138 31.25 22.19 -19.41
CA GLU A 138 31.02 22.62 -18.03
C GLU A 138 29.53 22.81 -17.72
N VAL A 139 28.76 23.39 -18.64
CA VAL A 139 27.30 23.54 -18.52
C VAL A 139 26.61 22.16 -18.56
N GLN A 140 27.05 21.28 -19.46
CA GLN A 140 26.54 19.91 -19.58
C GLN A 140 26.80 19.09 -18.29
N ALA A 141 27.97 19.23 -17.68
CA ALA A 141 28.29 18.54 -16.42
C ALA A 141 27.39 19.03 -15.25
N ARG A 142 27.09 20.33 -15.18
CA ARG A 142 26.17 20.88 -14.18
C ARG A 142 24.73 20.43 -14.42
N TRP A 143 24.30 20.42 -15.68
CA TRP A 143 23.00 19.92 -16.10
C TRP A 143 22.80 18.48 -15.63
N ASN A 144 23.72 17.58 -15.98
CA ASN A 144 23.67 16.17 -15.58
C ASN A 144 23.55 15.99 -14.06
N LYS A 145 24.29 16.78 -13.27
CA LYS A 145 24.27 16.69 -11.80
C LYS A 145 22.96 17.17 -11.18
N VAL A 146 22.34 18.21 -11.74
CA VAL A 146 21.05 18.71 -11.24
C VAL A 146 19.91 17.78 -11.64
N THR A 147 19.95 17.22 -12.85
CA THR A 147 18.97 16.21 -13.31
C THR A 147 19.05 14.94 -12.47
N GLU A 148 20.23 14.43 -12.16
CA GLU A 148 20.41 13.24 -11.30
C GLU A 148 19.83 13.44 -9.88
N ASN A 149 19.96 14.66 -9.32
CA ASN A 149 19.36 14.98 -8.02
C ASN A 149 17.83 15.12 -8.11
N ALA A 150 17.29 15.55 -9.27
CA ALA A 150 15.85 15.65 -9.50
C ALA A 150 15.20 14.26 -9.50
N GLU A 151 15.79 13.35 -10.24
CA GLU A 151 15.31 11.98 -10.40
C GLU A 151 15.26 11.26 -9.04
N LYS A 152 16.32 11.37 -8.22
CA LYS A 152 16.37 10.80 -6.87
C LYS A 152 15.31 11.39 -5.93
N ALA A 153 15.07 12.71 -6.01
CA ALA A 153 14.07 13.37 -5.16
C ALA A 153 12.63 12.96 -5.54
N VAL A 154 12.34 12.80 -6.84
CA VAL A 154 11.02 12.33 -7.30
C VAL A 154 10.83 10.85 -6.99
N GLU A 155 11.86 10.02 -7.20
CA GLU A 155 11.82 8.59 -6.84
C GLU A 155 11.45 8.39 -5.38
N LYS A 156 12.10 9.12 -4.48
CA LYS A 156 11.83 9.05 -3.03
C LYS A 156 10.40 9.46 -2.68
N LEU A 157 9.87 10.50 -3.35
CA LEU A 157 8.48 10.92 -3.15
C LEU A 157 7.50 9.86 -3.69
N MET A 158 7.76 9.30 -4.87
CA MET A 158 6.91 8.29 -5.50
C MET A 158 6.91 6.96 -4.74
N ALA A 159 8.05 6.52 -4.21
CA ALA A 159 8.14 5.37 -3.32
C ALA A 159 7.26 5.56 -2.06
N ASN A 160 7.25 6.78 -1.51
CA ASN A 160 6.42 7.12 -0.35
C ASN A 160 4.92 7.25 -0.66
N ILE A 161 4.54 7.63 -1.88
CA ILE A 161 3.13 7.67 -2.30
C ILE A 161 2.61 6.25 -2.61
N LYS A 162 3.44 5.41 -3.24
CA LYS A 162 3.07 4.07 -3.72
C LYS A 162 3.22 2.95 -2.68
N GLY A 163 3.79 3.22 -1.51
CA GLY A 163 3.91 2.20 -0.46
C GLY A 163 5.21 1.38 -0.46
N ALA A 164 6.23 1.80 -1.22
CA ALA A 164 7.38 0.96 -1.61
C ALA A 164 8.67 1.17 -0.80
N GLU A 165 8.70 2.04 0.21
CA GLU A 165 9.83 2.13 1.16
C GLU A 165 9.39 1.77 2.58
N THR A 166 10.15 0.87 3.22
CA THR A 166 9.91 0.37 4.59
C THR A 166 10.05 1.43 5.70
N ILE A 167 10.22 2.72 5.38
CA ILE A 167 10.59 3.76 6.36
C ILE A 167 9.59 4.93 6.46
N CYS A 168 8.52 5.02 5.65
CA CYS A 168 7.52 6.09 5.80
C CYS A 168 6.07 5.61 5.84
N HIS A 169 5.82 4.38 6.26
CA HIS A 169 4.46 3.88 6.44
C HIS A 169 4.21 3.47 7.88
N VAL A 170 3.63 4.39 8.65
CA VAL A 170 2.83 3.93 9.79
C VAL A 170 1.53 3.42 9.18
N PHE A 171 1.47 2.13 8.89
CA PHE A 171 0.20 1.47 8.66
C PHE A 171 -0.50 1.29 10.02
N SER A 172 -1.83 1.24 9.99
CA SER A 172 -2.56 0.67 11.12
C SER A 172 -2.23 -0.84 11.22
N LYS A 173 -2.83 -1.60 12.16
CA LYS A 173 -2.69 -3.07 12.13
C LYS A 173 -3.30 -3.69 10.85
N ASP A 174 -4.05 -2.91 10.10
CA ASP A 174 -4.68 -3.21 8.81
C ASP A 174 -4.30 -2.10 7.79
N PRO A 175 -4.38 -2.35 6.47
CA PRO A 175 -3.54 -1.71 5.45
C PRO A 175 -4.04 -0.34 4.97
N VAL A 176 -4.39 0.53 5.93
CA VAL A 176 -4.59 1.97 5.69
C VAL A 176 -3.26 2.68 5.89
N ASN A 177 -2.79 3.35 4.85
CA ASN A 177 -1.68 4.29 4.94
C ASN A 177 -2.15 5.53 5.75
N LEU A 178 -1.62 5.71 6.96
CA LEU A 178 -2.10 6.77 7.87
C LEU A 178 -1.73 8.19 7.42
N SER A 179 -0.78 8.35 6.50
CA SER A 179 -0.39 9.65 5.94
C SER A 179 -1.28 10.05 4.75
N THR A 180 -1.71 9.10 3.93
CA THR A 180 -2.48 9.38 2.71
C THR A 180 -3.98 9.02 2.81
N GLY A 181 -4.36 8.21 3.80
CA GLY A 181 -5.69 7.62 3.90
C GLY A 181 -5.96 6.52 2.85
N ASN A 182 -4.93 6.09 2.11
CA ASN A 182 -5.09 5.04 1.11
C ASN A 182 -5.34 3.69 1.78
N PHE A 183 -6.41 3.01 1.38
CA PHE A 183 -6.66 1.63 1.78
C PHE A 183 -6.21 0.68 0.68
N ILE A 184 -5.29 -0.21 1.00
CA ILE A 184 -4.74 -1.22 0.10
C ILE A 184 -5.16 -2.59 0.62
N TYR A 185 -5.88 -3.40 -0.13
CA TYR A 185 -6.23 -4.76 0.31
C TYR A 185 -5.62 -5.78 -0.64
N ASP A 186 -4.83 -6.71 -0.13
CA ASP A 186 -4.24 -7.76 -0.94
C ASP A 186 -4.57 -9.15 -0.39
N ARG A 187 -4.63 -10.13 -1.27
CA ARG A 187 -4.93 -11.51 -0.89
C ARG A 187 -4.36 -12.51 -1.88
N THR A 188 -3.63 -13.50 -1.37
CA THR A 188 -3.28 -14.71 -2.13
C THR A 188 -4.46 -15.67 -2.10
N ASP A 189 -5.02 -15.97 -3.27
CA ASP A 189 -6.19 -16.84 -3.39
C ASP A 189 -5.79 -18.27 -3.78
N LEU A 190 -4.71 -18.43 -4.55
CA LEU A 190 -4.14 -19.71 -4.94
C LEU A 190 -2.62 -19.69 -4.82
N GLU A 191 -2.07 -20.80 -4.35
CA GLU A 191 -0.65 -21.05 -4.30
C GLU A 191 -0.36 -22.48 -4.76
N VAL A 192 0.60 -22.59 -5.67
CA VAL A 192 1.22 -23.85 -6.07
C VAL A 192 2.63 -23.85 -5.48
N GLY A 193 2.88 -24.81 -4.59
CA GLY A 193 4.18 -24.94 -3.93
C GLY A 193 5.30 -25.30 -4.92
N GLY A 194 6.53 -25.08 -4.50
CA GLY A 194 7.71 -25.35 -5.32
C GLY A 194 8.95 -24.66 -4.76
N ARG A 195 10.04 -24.67 -5.53
CA ARG A 195 11.26 -23.94 -5.19
C ARG A 195 11.04 -22.43 -5.16
N GLU A 196 10.19 -21.94 -6.05
CA GLU A 196 9.71 -20.56 -6.11
C GLU A 196 8.19 -20.58 -6.03
N ALA A 197 7.62 -19.64 -5.27
CA ALA A 197 6.18 -19.57 -5.06
C ALA A 197 5.48 -19.17 -6.37
N PHE A 198 4.53 -19.99 -6.81
CA PHE A 198 3.68 -19.69 -7.97
C PHE A 198 2.27 -19.41 -7.47
N VAL A 199 1.94 -18.13 -7.40
CA VAL A 199 0.75 -17.64 -6.70
C VAL A 199 -0.13 -16.79 -7.60
N PHE A 200 -1.43 -16.93 -7.42
CA PHE A 200 -2.39 -15.94 -7.89
C PHE A 200 -2.81 -15.07 -6.71
N ARG A 201 -2.53 -13.77 -6.82
CA ARG A 201 -2.83 -12.74 -5.81
C ARG A 201 -3.62 -11.63 -6.46
N ARG A 202 -4.65 -11.20 -5.75
CA ARG A 202 -5.49 -10.05 -6.08
C ARG A 202 -5.19 -8.90 -5.13
N PHE A 203 -5.37 -7.70 -5.63
CA PHE A 203 -5.09 -6.46 -4.93
C PHE A 203 -6.17 -5.43 -5.24
N TYR A 204 -6.50 -4.63 -4.23
CA TYR A 204 -7.36 -3.48 -4.29
C TYR A 204 -6.62 -2.25 -3.77
N ASN A 205 -6.81 -1.11 -4.40
CA ASN A 205 -6.23 0.16 -3.95
C ASN A 205 -7.23 1.30 -4.12
N ALA A 206 -7.64 1.89 -3.01
CA ALA A 206 -8.70 2.90 -2.98
C ALA A 206 -8.37 4.20 -3.74
N ILE A 207 -7.09 4.52 -3.91
CA ILE A 207 -6.64 5.72 -4.64
C ILE A 207 -6.28 5.39 -6.10
N ASN A 208 -6.29 4.12 -6.48
CA ASN A 208 -6.14 3.75 -7.87
C ASN A 208 -7.36 4.24 -8.68
N ASP A 209 -7.14 4.67 -9.92
CA ASP A 209 -8.20 5.01 -10.89
C ASP A 209 -8.28 3.96 -12.02
N ARG A 210 -7.59 2.83 -11.87
CA ARG A 210 -7.58 1.73 -12.84
C ARG A 210 -8.83 0.85 -12.68
N SER A 211 -9.32 0.35 -13.80
CA SER A 211 -10.31 -0.73 -13.85
C SER A 211 -9.64 -1.94 -14.51
N GLY A 212 -9.06 -2.82 -13.69
CA GLY A 212 -8.47 -4.07 -14.18
C GLY A 212 -9.55 -5.10 -14.55
N VAL A 213 -9.13 -6.31 -14.92
CA VAL A 213 -10.06 -7.40 -15.26
C VAL A 213 -10.87 -7.90 -14.06
N LEU A 214 -10.42 -7.56 -12.85
CA LEU A 214 -11.14 -7.80 -11.58
C LEU A 214 -12.09 -6.66 -11.21
N GLY A 215 -12.26 -5.66 -12.06
CA GLY A 215 -13.16 -4.53 -11.85
C GLY A 215 -12.48 -3.29 -11.27
N LYS A 216 -13.32 -2.30 -10.94
CA LYS A 216 -12.85 -0.98 -10.50
C LYS A 216 -11.94 -1.10 -9.27
N ASP A 217 -10.78 -0.46 -9.33
CA ASP A 217 -9.76 -0.37 -8.28
C ASP A 217 -9.12 -1.71 -7.90
N TRP A 218 -9.44 -2.80 -8.62
CA TRP A 218 -8.87 -4.14 -8.45
C TRP A 218 -7.94 -4.52 -9.60
N ASN A 219 -6.86 -5.24 -9.28
CA ASN A 219 -6.00 -5.92 -10.25
C ASN A 219 -5.39 -7.20 -9.65
N HIS A 220 -4.78 -8.03 -10.49
CA HIS A 220 -4.01 -9.20 -10.08
C HIS A 220 -2.54 -9.13 -10.51
N ASN A 221 -1.71 -9.99 -9.90
CA ASN A 221 -0.25 -9.99 -10.05
C ASN A 221 0.28 -10.42 -11.43
N TYR A 222 -0.61 -10.77 -12.37
CA TYR A 222 -0.24 -11.16 -13.73
C TYR A 222 -0.68 -10.16 -14.80
N GLU A 223 -1.21 -9.00 -14.38
CA GLU A 223 -1.50 -7.89 -15.29
C GLU A 223 -0.22 -7.10 -15.66
N VAL A 224 0.95 -7.75 -15.68
CA VAL A 224 2.24 -7.11 -16.00
C VAL A 224 2.30 -6.79 -17.47
N HIS A 225 2.52 -5.52 -17.81
CA HIS A 225 2.59 -5.07 -19.20
C HIS A 225 3.30 -3.72 -19.32
N LEU A 226 3.65 -3.38 -20.56
CA LEU A 226 4.23 -2.10 -20.94
C LEU A 226 3.18 -1.33 -21.77
N GLU A 227 2.89 -0.10 -21.37
CA GLU A 227 2.05 0.82 -22.15
C GLU A 227 2.93 1.94 -22.72
N PHE A 228 2.56 2.47 -23.89
CA PHE A 228 3.28 3.59 -24.49
C PHE A 228 2.35 4.81 -24.55
N THR A 229 2.73 5.87 -23.84
CA THR A 229 1.92 7.10 -23.72
C THR A 229 2.84 8.30 -23.87
N ASP A 230 2.52 9.22 -24.78
CA ASP A 230 3.24 10.50 -24.96
C ASP A 230 4.78 10.39 -25.11
N GLY A 231 5.26 9.31 -25.72
CA GLY A 231 6.70 9.06 -25.91
C GLY A 231 7.41 8.43 -24.71
N GLU A 232 6.67 8.14 -23.64
CA GLU A 232 7.10 7.34 -22.49
C GLU A 232 6.63 5.89 -22.64
N ALA A 233 7.42 4.96 -22.11
CA ALA A 233 7.02 3.58 -21.85
C ALA A 233 6.71 3.45 -20.35
N VAL A 234 5.50 3.03 -20.00
CA VAL A 234 5.01 2.85 -18.63
C VAL A 234 4.89 1.36 -18.36
N LEU A 235 5.77 0.82 -17.53
CA LEU A 235 5.75 -0.58 -17.10
C LEU A 235 4.86 -0.71 -15.86
N LEU A 236 3.80 -1.51 -15.95
CA LEU A 236 3.06 -1.99 -14.78
C LEU A 236 3.64 -3.32 -14.31
N ARG A 237 3.95 -3.43 -13.02
CA ARG A 237 4.51 -4.63 -12.38
C ARG A 237 3.50 -5.44 -11.57
N GLU A 238 3.93 -6.63 -11.14
CA GLU A 238 3.09 -7.61 -10.44
C GLU A 238 2.56 -7.14 -9.08
N ASP A 239 3.20 -6.13 -8.50
CA ASP A 239 2.82 -5.48 -7.24
C ASP A 239 1.97 -4.21 -7.46
N GLY A 240 1.65 -3.89 -8.72
CA GLY A 240 0.96 -2.67 -9.11
C GLY A 240 1.87 -1.43 -9.22
N LYS A 241 3.20 -1.58 -9.05
CA LYS A 241 4.15 -0.49 -9.25
C LYS A 241 4.20 -0.12 -10.73
N GLU A 242 4.13 1.19 -11.00
CA GLU A 242 4.41 1.73 -12.32
C GLU A 242 5.82 2.33 -12.37
N GLU A 243 6.58 1.96 -13.40
CA GLU A 243 7.88 2.52 -13.73
C GLU A 243 7.82 3.18 -15.10
N ARG A 244 8.36 4.40 -15.23
CA ARG A 244 8.27 5.19 -16.47
C ARG A 244 9.64 5.32 -17.09
N PHE A 245 9.71 5.13 -18.40
CA PHE A 245 10.93 5.20 -19.18
C PHE A 245 10.71 6.12 -20.38
N PHE A 246 11.71 6.87 -20.78
CA PHE A 246 11.69 7.67 -22.01
C PHE A 246 12.84 7.26 -22.92
N TRP A 247 12.64 7.40 -24.23
CA TRP A 247 13.64 7.02 -25.23
C TRP A 247 14.60 8.19 -25.50
N GLU A 248 15.89 8.00 -25.23
CA GLU A 248 16.92 8.99 -25.53
C GLU A 248 18.22 8.32 -25.98
N LYS A 249 18.81 8.80 -27.10
CA LYS A 249 20.12 8.34 -27.63
C LYS A 249 20.19 6.81 -27.76
N ASP A 250 19.19 6.24 -28.41
CA ASP A 250 19.06 4.81 -28.72
C ASP A 250 18.96 3.87 -27.51
N ARG A 251 18.48 4.37 -26.37
CA ARG A 251 18.18 3.55 -25.18
C ARG A 251 17.00 4.12 -24.40
N TYR A 252 16.37 3.27 -23.58
CA TYR A 252 15.43 3.75 -22.56
C TYR A 252 16.18 4.23 -21.33
N LEU A 253 15.81 5.40 -20.85
CA LEU A 253 16.20 5.95 -19.57
C LEU A 253 14.98 5.97 -18.68
N SER A 254 15.15 5.56 -17.43
CA SER A 254 14.07 5.65 -16.45
C SER A 254 13.86 7.11 -16.05
N LEU A 255 12.61 7.58 -16.03
CA LEU A 255 12.24 8.95 -15.66
C LEU A 255 12.49 9.24 -14.17
N PHE A 256 12.36 8.19 -13.34
CA PHE A 256 12.69 8.17 -11.91
C PHE A 256 13.57 6.95 -11.64
N ALA A 257 14.01 6.65 -10.42
CA ALA A 257 14.72 5.38 -10.31
C ALA A 257 13.81 4.18 -10.44
N SER A 258 14.35 3.25 -11.21
CA SER A 258 13.78 1.98 -11.55
C SER A 258 14.49 0.89 -10.73
N GLU A 259 13.75 -0.19 -10.49
CA GLU A 259 14.33 -1.42 -9.96
C GLU A 259 15.14 -2.18 -11.02
N GLY A 260 15.20 -1.68 -12.25
CA GLY A 260 15.83 -2.35 -13.36
C GLY A 260 16.14 -1.44 -14.55
N THR A 261 16.37 -2.08 -15.69
CA THR A 261 16.66 -1.42 -16.97
C THR A 261 15.75 -1.97 -18.05
N LEU A 262 15.09 -1.08 -18.79
CA LEU A 262 14.33 -1.41 -19.98
C LEU A 262 15.23 -1.32 -21.21
N GLU A 263 15.23 -2.35 -22.05
CA GLU A 263 16.03 -2.46 -23.25
C GLU A 263 15.12 -2.80 -24.42
N LYS A 264 15.39 -2.21 -25.59
CA LYS A 264 14.71 -2.59 -26.83
C LYS A 264 15.39 -3.84 -27.40
N ALA A 265 14.58 -4.86 -27.71
CA ALA A 265 15.02 -6.10 -28.35
C ALA A 265 14.51 -6.16 -29.79
N GLU A 266 14.96 -7.15 -30.58
CA GLU A 266 14.53 -7.34 -31.98
C GLU A 266 13.01 -7.57 -32.11
N ASP A 267 12.46 -8.32 -31.15
CA ASP A 267 11.06 -8.76 -31.13
C ASP A 267 10.21 -8.09 -30.04
N GLY A 268 10.68 -6.98 -29.46
CA GLY A 268 9.94 -6.24 -28.45
C GLY A 268 10.85 -5.58 -27.43
N TYR A 269 10.63 -5.87 -26.15
CA TYR A 269 11.33 -5.20 -25.05
C TYR A 269 11.77 -6.19 -23.97
N THR A 270 12.84 -5.87 -23.27
CA THR A 270 13.33 -6.64 -22.12
C THR A 270 13.52 -5.72 -20.94
N TYR A 271 12.87 -6.03 -19.83
CA TYR A 271 13.11 -5.36 -18.55
C TYR A 271 13.87 -6.30 -17.62
N ARG A 272 14.95 -5.82 -17.00
CA ARG A 272 15.79 -6.61 -16.09
C ARG A 272 15.94 -5.91 -14.77
N THR A 273 15.49 -6.53 -13.67
CA THR A 273 15.63 -5.98 -12.31
C THR A 273 17.06 -6.11 -11.80
N ARG A 274 17.38 -5.39 -10.72
CA ARG A 274 18.65 -5.49 -9.98
C ARG A 274 18.85 -6.89 -9.41
N GLU A 275 17.79 -7.58 -8.99
CA GLU A 275 17.85 -9.00 -8.60
C GLU A 275 17.94 -9.98 -9.78
N GLN A 276 18.17 -9.48 -11.00
CA GLN A 276 18.31 -10.28 -12.22
C GLN A 276 17.04 -11.04 -12.64
N LYS A 277 15.85 -10.61 -12.18
CA LYS A 277 14.60 -11.07 -12.78
C LYS A 277 14.41 -10.41 -14.14
N VAL A 278 14.13 -11.20 -15.15
CA VAL A 278 13.95 -10.76 -16.53
C VAL A 278 12.48 -10.84 -16.90
N TYR A 279 11.98 -9.82 -17.58
CA TYR A 279 10.66 -9.74 -18.18
C TYR A 279 10.85 -9.49 -19.67
N ARG A 280 10.17 -10.27 -20.50
CA ARG A 280 10.23 -10.16 -21.96
C ARG A 280 8.85 -9.76 -22.45
N PHE A 281 8.79 -8.68 -23.22
CA PHE A 281 7.57 -8.14 -23.80
C PHE A 281 7.64 -8.20 -25.32
N ASP A 282 6.49 -8.33 -25.97
CA ASP A 282 6.37 -8.12 -27.42
C ASP A 282 6.41 -6.64 -27.81
N ARG A 283 6.15 -6.33 -29.07
CA ARG A 283 6.19 -4.95 -29.60
C ARG A 283 5.01 -4.11 -29.12
N GLU A 284 3.90 -4.76 -28.79
CA GLU A 284 2.68 -4.16 -28.28
C GLU A 284 2.76 -3.91 -26.76
N GLY A 285 3.72 -4.53 -26.07
CA GLY A 285 3.97 -4.38 -24.65
C GLY A 285 3.37 -5.48 -23.77
N MET A 286 2.85 -6.56 -24.36
CA MET A 286 2.35 -7.72 -23.60
C MET A 286 3.53 -8.51 -23.04
N CYS A 287 3.49 -8.84 -21.75
CA CYS A 287 4.55 -9.61 -21.09
C CYS A 287 4.46 -11.08 -21.52
N LEU A 288 5.37 -11.56 -22.36
CA LEU A 288 5.37 -12.93 -22.87
C LEU A 288 6.02 -13.92 -21.90
N GLU A 289 7.02 -13.47 -21.14
CA GLU A 289 7.79 -14.35 -20.26
C GLU A 289 8.40 -13.59 -19.08
N THR A 290 8.46 -14.25 -17.92
CA THR A 290 9.39 -13.88 -16.84
C THR A 290 10.36 -15.00 -16.54
N GLU A 291 11.57 -14.64 -16.13
CA GLU A 291 12.63 -15.56 -15.75
C GLU A 291 13.33 -15.05 -14.50
N THR A 292 13.43 -15.87 -13.46
CA THR A 292 14.12 -15.52 -12.21
C THR A 292 15.62 -15.80 -12.32
N LEU A 293 16.43 -15.24 -11.41
CA LEU A 293 17.86 -15.53 -11.32
C LEU A 293 18.15 -17.03 -11.11
N LEU A 294 17.20 -17.78 -10.52
CA LEU A 294 17.33 -19.22 -10.31
C LEU A 294 16.98 -20.06 -11.55
N GLY A 295 16.61 -19.40 -12.65
CA GLY A 295 16.23 -20.02 -13.92
C GLY A 295 14.76 -20.43 -14.01
N GLY A 296 13.95 -20.12 -12.98
CA GLY A 296 12.52 -20.41 -13.01
C GLY A 296 11.82 -19.52 -14.03
N ARG A 297 11.13 -20.13 -14.98
CA ARG A 297 10.48 -19.43 -16.10
C ARG A 297 8.98 -19.55 -16.03
N VAL A 298 8.28 -18.44 -16.25
CA VAL A 298 6.82 -18.40 -16.46
C VAL A 298 6.54 -17.75 -17.81
N THR A 299 5.80 -18.46 -18.67
CA THR A 299 5.35 -17.97 -19.98
C THR A 299 3.88 -17.58 -19.90
N PHE A 300 3.52 -16.52 -20.61
CA PHE A 300 2.18 -15.96 -20.65
C PHE A 300 1.58 -16.08 -22.05
N THR A 301 0.32 -16.49 -22.11
CA THR A 301 -0.45 -16.58 -23.35
C THR A 301 -1.66 -15.67 -23.23
N TYR A 302 -1.93 -14.89 -24.28
CA TYR A 302 -3.02 -13.90 -24.33
C TYR A 302 -4.08 -14.29 -25.38
N GLU A 303 -5.29 -13.76 -25.23
CA GLU A 303 -6.36 -13.90 -26.21
C GLU A 303 -6.05 -13.11 -27.49
N THR A 304 -6.28 -13.70 -28.66
CA THR A 304 -5.97 -13.08 -29.95
C THR A 304 -6.85 -11.87 -30.26
N GLU A 305 -8.12 -11.92 -29.87
CA GLU A 305 -9.13 -10.90 -30.19
C GLU A 305 -9.19 -9.77 -29.14
N ALA A 306 -8.52 -9.95 -27.99
CA ALA A 306 -8.52 -9.00 -26.87
C ALA A 306 -7.09 -8.82 -26.32
N PRO A 307 -6.33 -7.84 -26.83
CA PRO A 307 -4.98 -7.54 -26.35
C PRO A 307 -4.93 -7.36 -24.83
N PHE A 308 -3.84 -7.79 -24.21
CA PHE A 308 -3.61 -7.79 -22.75
C PHE A 308 -4.55 -8.68 -21.92
N ARG A 309 -5.48 -9.42 -22.54
CA ARG A 309 -6.30 -10.41 -21.84
C ARG A 309 -5.56 -11.74 -21.71
N LEU A 310 -4.96 -11.98 -20.55
CA LEU A 310 -4.16 -13.16 -20.26
C LEU A 310 -5.04 -14.41 -20.17
N VAL A 311 -4.80 -15.46 -20.97
CA VAL A 311 -5.54 -16.73 -20.90
C VAL A 311 -4.79 -17.83 -20.16
N LYS A 312 -3.45 -17.76 -20.10
CA LYS A 312 -2.63 -18.76 -19.40
C LYS A 312 -1.32 -18.16 -18.88
N ALA A 313 -0.95 -18.50 -17.64
CA ALA A 313 0.40 -18.33 -17.09
C ALA A 313 0.94 -19.71 -16.74
N GLU A 314 2.08 -20.11 -17.31
CA GLU A 314 2.59 -21.49 -17.21
C GLU A 314 4.08 -21.52 -16.89
N LYS A 315 4.45 -22.32 -15.90
CA LYS A 315 5.85 -22.60 -15.58
C LYS A 315 6.46 -23.56 -16.59
N ASP A 316 7.77 -23.48 -16.75
CA ASP A 316 8.57 -24.47 -17.50
C ASP A 316 8.45 -25.91 -16.94
N THR A 317 8.15 -26.05 -15.66
CA THR A 317 7.85 -27.32 -14.99
C THR A 317 6.42 -27.84 -15.23
N GLY A 318 5.57 -27.08 -15.93
CA GLY A 318 4.24 -27.48 -16.38
C GLY A 318 3.07 -27.09 -15.48
N GLU A 319 3.31 -26.54 -14.27
CA GLU A 319 2.22 -25.97 -13.48
C GLU A 319 1.73 -24.66 -14.09
N PHE A 320 0.43 -24.45 -14.12
CA PHE A 320 -0.17 -23.29 -14.78
C PHE A 320 -1.38 -22.75 -14.01
N PHE A 321 -1.72 -21.50 -14.33
CA PHE A 321 -3.03 -20.88 -14.09
C PHE A 321 -3.67 -20.58 -15.46
N ALA A 322 -4.91 -21.00 -15.63
CA ALA A 322 -5.75 -20.69 -16.79
C ALA A 322 -6.84 -19.70 -16.38
N PHE A 323 -7.09 -18.72 -17.23
CA PHE A 323 -7.98 -17.59 -16.96
C PHE A 323 -9.15 -17.63 -17.94
N SER A 324 -10.36 -17.41 -17.46
CA SER A 324 -11.56 -17.35 -18.30
C SER A 324 -12.36 -16.10 -17.96
N TYR A 325 -12.94 -15.49 -18.98
CA TYR A 325 -13.56 -14.18 -18.90
C TYR A 325 -15.03 -14.25 -19.33
N GLY A 326 -15.85 -13.42 -18.68
CA GLY A 326 -17.25 -13.23 -19.06
C GLY A 326 -17.38 -12.42 -20.35
N ALA A 327 -18.61 -12.33 -20.87
CA ALA A 327 -18.91 -11.55 -22.07
C ALA A 327 -18.68 -10.04 -21.89
N ASP A 328 -18.66 -9.56 -20.65
CA ASP A 328 -18.31 -8.19 -20.26
C ASP A 328 -16.79 -7.94 -20.19
N GLY A 329 -15.98 -8.97 -20.42
CA GLY A 329 -14.51 -8.90 -20.37
C GLY A 329 -13.91 -9.00 -18.97
N MET A 330 -14.73 -9.23 -17.95
CA MET A 330 -14.30 -9.38 -16.56
C MET A 330 -13.84 -10.82 -16.30
N LEU A 331 -12.86 -11.00 -15.41
CA LEU A 331 -12.32 -12.32 -15.08
C LEU A 331 -13.35 -13.16 -14.33
N GLU A 332 -13.87 -14.22 -14.94
CA GLU A 332 -14.89 -15.08 -14.34
C GLU A 332 -14.28 -16.22 -13.51
N ARG A 333 -13.16 -16.77 -13.98
CA ARG A 333 -12.54 -17.98 -13.41
C ARG A 333 -11.03 -17.98 -13.54
N VAL A 334 -10.36 -18.49 -12.50
CA VAL A 334 -8.94 -18.89 -12.54
C VAL A 334 -8.83 -20.33 -12.09
N GLU A 335 -8.22 -21.18 -12.90
CA GLU A 335 -8.03 -22.60 -12.61
C GLU A 335 -6.55 -22.97 -12.63
N ASP A 336 -6.09 -23.74 -11.65
CA ASP A 336 -4.72 -24.25 -11.65
C ASP A 336 -4.58 -25.59 -12.38
N HIS A 337 -3.34 -26.02 -12.60
CA HIS A 337 -3.00 -27.28 -13.27
C HIS A 337 -3.60 -28.58 -12.66
N VAL A 338 -4.11 -28.56 -11.43
CA VAL A 338 -4.77 -29.72 -10.79
C VAL A 338 -6.28 -29.56 -10.70
N GLY A 339 -6.85 -28.50 -11.28
CA GLY A 339 -8.28 -28.25 -11.35
C GLY A 339 -8.86 -27.50 -10.14
N ARG A 340 -8.02 -26.93 -9.25
CA ARG A 340 -8.50 -26.02 -8.21
C ARG A 340 -8.94 -24.72 -8.89
N CYS A 341 -10.15 -24.27 -8.56
CA CYS A 341 -10.82 -23.20 -9.28
C CYS A 341 -11.22 -22.06 -8.35
N LEU A 342 -10.89 -20.84 -8.76
CA LEU A 342 -11.44 -19.58 -8.24
C LEU A 342 -12.57 -19.13 -9.15
N SER A 343 -13.65 -18.59 -8.59
CA SER A 343 -14.69 -17.93 -9.38
C SER A 343 -15.03 -16.56 -8.82
N TYR A 344 -15.34 -15.63 -9.71
CA TYR A 344 -15.57 -14.22 -9.40
C TYR A 344 -16.96 -13.81 -9.87
N GLN A 345 -17.66 -13.03 -9.05
CA GLN A 345 -18.97 -12.49 -9.40
C GLN A 345 -18.98 -10.98 -9.28
N TYR A 346 -19.63 -10.33 -10.24
CA TYR A 346 -19.64 -8.89 -10.37
C TYR A 346 -21.06 -8.32 -10.36
N GLN A 347 -21.18 -7.08 -9.88
CA GLN A 347 -22.40 -6.30 -10.01
C GLN A 347 -22.03 -4.88 -10.43
N GLY A 348 -22.44 -4.48 -11.64
CA GLY A 348 -22.13 -3.15 -12.17
C GLY A 348 -20.64 -2.84 -12.28
N GLY A 349 -19.80 -3.84 -12.59
CA GLY A 349 -18.34 -3.70 -12.68
C GLY A 349 -17.59 -3.73 -11.33
N LEU A 350 -18.30 -3.93 -10.22
CA LEU A 350 -17.71 -4.09 -8.89
C LEU A 350 -17.65 -5.57 -8.50
N LEU A 351 -16.49 -6.02 -8.02
CA LEU A 351 -16.28 -7.41 -7.59
C LEU A 351 -17.04 -7.70 -6.30
N LYS A 352 -18.11 -8.48 -6.35
CA LYS A 352 -19.01 -8.75 -5.22
C LYS A 352 -18.62 -9.99 -4.44
N GLU A 353 -18.28 -11.07 -5.13
CA GLU A 353 -17.95 -12.34 -4.48
C GLU A 353 -16.74 -13.00 -5.13
N VAL A 354 -15.93 -13.67 -4.31
CA VAL A 354 -14.86 -14.56 -4.76
C VAL A 354 -14.96 -15.87 -4.02
N THR A 355 -15.19 -16.95 -4.78
CA THR A 355 -15.27 -18.31 -4.25
C THR A 355 -13.94 -19.02 -4.48
N LEU A 356 -13.35 -19.49 -3.38
CA LEU A 356 -12.11 -20.26 -3.34
C LEU A 356 -12.36 -21.73 -3.75
N PRO A 357 -11.29 -22.52 -4.02
CA PRO A 357 -11.44 -23.89 -4.51
C PRO A 357 -12.10 -24.85 -3.50
N ASP A 358 -12.06 -24.52 -2.22
CA ASP A 358 -12.71 -25.26 -1.14
C ASP A 358 -14.19 -24.87 -0.95
N GLY A 359 -14.73 -23.99 -1.80
CA GLY A 359 -16.09 -23.47 -1.74
C GLY A 359 -16.27 -22.29 -0.79
N ASN A 360 -15.22 -21.88 -0.06
CA ASN A 360 -15.30 -20.72 0.83
C ASN A 360 -15.42 -19.44 0.01
N THR A 361 -16.33 -18.55 0.40
CA THR A 361 -16.63 -17.33 -0.36
C THR A 361 -16.29 -16.07 0.43
N PHE A 362 -15.58 -15.13 -0.19
CA PHE A 362 -15.44 -13.76 0.30
C PHE A 362 -16.47 -12.87 -0.36
N ARG A 363 -17.04 -11.93 0.40
CA ARG A 363 -17.96 -10.91 -0.13
C ARG A 363 -17.45 -9.51 0.10
N TYR A 364 -17.79 -8.63 -0.82
CA TYR A 364 -17.30 -7.25 -0.85
C TYR A 364 -18.47 -6.26 -0.94
N GLY A 365 -18.55 -5.37 0.03
CA GLY A 365 -19.50 -4.24 0.08
C GLY A 365 -18.83 -2.97 -0.43
N TYR A 366 -19.58 -2.13 -1.14
CA TYR A 366 -19.07 -0.90 -1.72
C TYR A 366 -19.97 0.28 -1.38
N THR A 367 -19.36 1.45 -1.24
CA THR A 367 -20.07 2.73 -1.14
C THR A 367 -20.80 3.05 -2.46
N PRO A 368 -21.75 4.00 -2.48
CA PRO A 368 -22.38 4.45 -3.72
C PRO A 368 -21.40 4.99 -4.78
N GLN A 369 -20.21 5.43 -4.37
CA GLN A 369 -19.14 5.90 -5.25
C GLN A 369 -18.25 4.76 -5.77
N GLY A 370 -18.53 3.52 -5.36
CA GLY A 370 -17.82 2.32 -5.78
C GLY A 370 -16.49 2.08 -5.06
N LYS A 371 -16.32 2.61 -3.84
CA LYS A 371 -15.13 2.34 -3.00
C LYS A 371 -15.41 1.19 -2.04
N LEU A 372 -14.42 0.34 -1.77
CA LEU A 372 -14.58 -0.87 -0.96
C LEU A 372 -14.86 -0.52 0.51
N GLU A 373 -16.13 -0.66 0.88
CA GLU A 373 -16.66 -0.34 2.19
C GLU A 373 -16.52 -1.52 3.14
N GLN A 374 -16.78 -2.75 2.70
CA GLN A 374 -16.80 -3.91 3.59
C GLN A 374 -16.13 -5.12 2.95
N VAL A 375 -15.44 -5.92 3.77
CA VAL A 375 -15.00 -7.27 3.41
C VAL A 375 -15.58 -8.26 4.39
N GLU A 376 -16.30 -9.25 3.88
CA GLU A 376 -16.87 -10.38 4.61
C GLU A 376 -16.07 -11.64 4.31
N ASN A 377 -15.68 -12.37 5.37
CA ASN A 377 -14.97 -13.63 5.23
C ASN A 377 -15.94 -14.82 5.04
N PRO A 378 -15.45 -16.04 4.75
CA PRO A 378 -16.29 -17.20 4.49
C PRO A 378 -17.21 -17.64 5.63
N ARG A 379 -16.99 -17.14 6.85
CA ARG A 379 -17.86 -17.39 8.01
C ARG A 379 -19.02 -16.40 8.11
N GLY A 380 -19.18 -15.49 7.14
CA GLY A 380 -20.18 -14.43 7.18
C GLY A 380 -19.82 -13.28 8.12
N ILE A 381 -18.56 -13.19 8.56
CA ILE A 381 -18.11 -12.15 9.48
C ILE A 381 -17.48 -11.03 8.66
N VAL A 382 -18.02 -9.82 8.80
CA VAL A 382 -17.39 -8.59 8.29
C VAL A 382 -16.07 -8.41 9.03
N THR A 383 -14.95 -8.54 8.32
CA THR A 383 -13.61 -8.41 8.90
C THR A 383 -13.13 -6.98 8.93
N VAL A 384 -13.68 -6.14 8.06
CA VAL A 384 -13.34 -4.72 7.97
C VAL A 384 -14.52 -3.94 7.41
N GLU A 385 -14.76 -2.77 7.98
CA GLU A 385 -15.68 -1.76 7.47
C GLU A 385 -14.94 -0.40 7.38
N ASN A 386 -14.84 0.16 6.18
CA ASN A 386 -14.12 1.38 5.84
C ASN A 386 -15.10 2.54 5.62
N PHE A 387 -14.74 3.73 6.10
CA PHE A 387 -15.46 4.97 5.89
C PHE A 387 -14.56 5.97 5.19
N PHE A 388 -15.08 6.68 4.19
CA PHE A 388 -14.31 7.57 3.33
C PHE A 388 -14.78 9.03 3.47
N ASP A 389 -13.88 9.99 3.22
CA ASP A 389 -14.25 11.39 3.01
C ASP A 389 -14.65 11.69 1.54
N GLU A 390 -14.97 12.94 1.26
CA GLU A 390 -15.35 13.40 -0.09
C GLU A 390 -14.22 13.26 -1.11
N GLU A 391 -12.96 13.20 -0.65
CA GLU A 391 -11.77 12.95 -1.47
C GLU A 391 -11.37 11.46 -1.54
N HIS A 392 -12.26 10.55 -1.15
CA HIS A 392 -12.09 9.09 -1.17
C HIS A 392 -10.95 8.56 -0.30
N ARG A 393 -10.53 9.30 0.72
CA ARG A 393 -9.54 8.86 1.71
C ARG A 393 -10.25 8.15 2.86
N THR A 394 -9.66 7.06 3.34
CA THR A 394 -10.19 6.30 4.47
C THR A 394 -10.00 7.09 5.76
N THR A 395 -11.11 7.44 6.42
CA THR A 395 -11.13 8.27 7.65
C THR A 395 -11.37 7.44 8.90
N LEU A 396 -12.10 6.33 8.79
CA LEU A 396 -12.36 5.40 9.88
C LEU A 396 -12.40 3.97 9.34
N GLN A 397 -11.90 3.05 10.15
CA GLN A 397 -11.99 1.62 9.90
C GLN A 397 -12.50 0.93 11.16
N LYS A 398 -13.48 0.05 11.02
CA LYS A 398 -14.02 -0.75 12.12
C LYS A 398 -13.74 -2.24 11.90
N PHE A 399 -13.48 -2.92 13.01
CA PHE A 399 -13.30 -4.37 13.10
C PHE A 399 -14.42 -4.91 14.00
N PRO A 400 -15.49 -5.47 13.42
CA PRO A 400 -16.64 -6.02 14.15
C PRO A 400 -16.32 -7.17 15.10
#